data_AF-A0A497U3M6-F1
#
_entry.id   AF-A0A497U3M6-F1
#
_cell.length_a   1.000
_cell.length_b   1.000
_cell.length_c   1.000
_cell.angle_alpha   90.00
_cell.angle_beta   90.00
_cell.angle_gamma   90.00
#
_symmetry.space_group_name_H-M   'P 1'
#
loop_
_entity.id
_entity.type
_entity.pdbx_description
1 polymer ?
#
loop_
_entity_poly.entity_id
_entity_poly.type
_entity_poly.pdbx_seq_one_letter_code
_entity_poly.pdbx_strand_id
1 'polypeptide(L)'
;MLIEPYKAASSGEELVKDIVWDKTLSVDVKEIDEDHRRLVELFNILTHSIVEGDSANYIEAVLEELISCTVWHFKHEERLMLKYGYEDFVEHKTEHQELIASESSTS
;
A
#
# COMPACT_ATOMS: atom_id res chain seq x y z
N MET A 1 50.38 12.14 -16.28
CA MET A 1 48.98 12.02 -16.71
C MET A 1 48.65 10.54 -16.72
N LEU A 2 48.13 10.04 -15.60
CA LEU A 2 47.54 8.70 -15.49
C LEU A 2 46.20 8.94 -14.78
N ILE A 3 45.14 8.66 -15.52
CA ILE A 3 43.76 8.92 -15.10
C ILE A 3 43.35 7.70 -14.28
N GLU A 4 43.22 7.88 -12.96
CA GLU A 4 42.67 6.89 -12.04
C GLU A 4 41.21 6.58 -12.43
N PRO A 5 40.74 5.32 -12.32
CA PRO A 5 39.40 4.95 -12.74
C PRO A 5 38.35 5.62 -11.86
N TYR A 6 37.35 6.22 -12.51
CA TYR A 6 36.16 6.80 -11.92
C TYR A 6 35.49 5.79 -10.96
N LYS A 7 35.70 5.99 -9.65
CA LYS A 7 34.81 5.50 -8.60
C LYS A 7 34.20 6.72 -7.91
N ALA A 8 32.97 7.01 -8.30
CA ALA A 8 31.99 7.61 -7.40
C ALA A 8 30.72 6.78 -7.53
N ALA A 9 30.68 5.70 -6.74
CA ALA A 9 29.42 5.18 -6.25
C ALA A 9 28.89 6.24 -5.26
N SER A 10 27.76 6.85 -5.59
CA SER A 10 26.83 7.51 -4.66
C SER A 10 25.78 8.23 -5.49
N SER A 11 24.61 7.61 -5.64
CA SER A 11 23.39 8.33 -6.02
C SER A 11 22.22 7.64 -5.31
N GLY A 12 22.03 7.99 -4.05
CA GLY A 12 20.76 7.91 -3.33
C GLY A 12 20.39 6.56 -2.73
N GLU A 13 20.99 6.18 -1.59
CA GLU A 13 20.20 5.46 -0.58
C GLU A 13 19.22 6.48 0.03
N GLU A 14 18.17 6.83 -0.71
CA GLU A 14 16.98 7.35 -0.07
C GLU A 14 16.36 6.15 0.64
N LEU A 15 16.59 6.05 1.95
CA LEU A 15 15.99 5.04 2.80
C LEU A 15 14.48 5.06 2.56
N VAL A 16 13.98 4.07 1.81
CA VAL A 16 12.55 3.78 1.77
C VAL A 16 12.15 3.48 3.19
N LYS A 17 11.37 4.39 3.77
CA LYS A 17 10.86 4.18 5.11
C LYS A 17 9.70 3.22 5.03
N ASP A 18 9.98 1.97 5.38
CA ASP A 18 8.94 0.96 5.53
C ASP A 18 7.86 1.42 6.50
N ILE A 19 6.62 1.14 6.13
CA ILE A 19 5.54 1.12 7.11
C ILE A 19 5.73 -0.14 7.93
N VAL A 20 6.08 0.04 9.20
CA VAL A 20 6.21 -1.07 10.15
C VAL A 20 4.87 -1.26 10.84
N TRP A 21 4.34 -2.48 10.79
CA TRP A 21 3.13 -2.82 11.52
C TRP A 21 3.32 -2.60 13.02
N ASP A 22 2.43 -1.82 13.63
CA ASP A 22 2.35 -1.69 15.08
C ASP A 22 0.89 -1.59 15.56
N LYS A 23 0.70 -1.33 16.86
CA LYS A 23 -0.63 -1.28 17.47
C LYS A 23 -1.45 -0.05 17.08
N THR A 24 -0.86 0.96 16.46
CA THR A 24 -1.59 2.14 15.96
C THR A 24 -2.37 1.86 14.68
N LEU A 25 -2.01 0.80 13.95
CA LEU A 25 -2.69 0.33 12.74
C LEU A 25 -3.75 -0.76 13.00
N SER A 26 -3.88 -1.17 14.27
CA SER A 26 -4.80 -2.22 14.71
C SER A 26 -6.13 -1.61 15.15
N VAL A 27 -7.22 -2.29 14.79
CA VAL A 27 -8.59 -1.95 15.22
C VAL A 27 -9.15 -3.00 16.19
N ASP A 28 -8.28 -3.86 16.73
CA ASP A 28 -8.59 -4.99 17.61
C ASP A 28 -9.61 -6.00 17.03
N VAL A 29 -9.82 -5.98 15.71
CA VAL A 29 -10.59 -6.97 14.96
C VAL A 29 -9.61 -7.79 14.14
N LYS A 30 -9.34 -9.02 14.57
CA LYS A 30 -8.28 -9.88 14.01
C LYS A 30 -8.32 -9.98 12.49
N GLU A 31 -9.50 -10.19 11.90
CA GLU A 31 -9.66 -10.34 10.45
C GLU A 31 -9.36 -9.05 9.69
N ILE A 32 -9.65 -7.87 10.27
CA ILE A 32 -9.31 -6.58 9.67
C ILE A 32 -7.83 -6.24 9.86
N ASP A 33 -7.25 -6.56 11.02
CA ASP A 33 -5.82 -6.41 11.27
C ASP A 33 -4.97 -7.27 10.31
N GLU A 34 -5.45 -8.45 9.94
CA GLU A 34 -4.81 -9.32 8.94
C GLU A 34 -4.84 -8.66 7.54
N ASP A 35 -5.97 -8.05 7.18
CA ASP A 35 -6.10 -7.30 5.93
C ASP A 35 -5.14 -6.10 5.88
N HIS A 36 -5.09 -5.29 6.94
CA HIS A 36 -4.19 -4.13 7.01
C HIS A 36 -2.72 -4.55 6.92
N ARG A 37 -2.31 -5.65 7.57
CA ARG A 37 -0.94 -6.17 7.47
C ARG A 37 -0.57 -6.51 6.03
N ARG A 38 -1.51 -7.09 5.28
CA ARG A 38 -1.31 -7.41 3.86
C ARG A 38 -1.16 -6.15 3.01
N LEU A 39 -1.96 -5.12 3.26
CA LEU A 39 -1.82 -3.81 2.59
C LEU A 39 -0.46 -3.18 2.85
N VAL A 40 -0.01 -3.19 4.11
CA VAL A 40 1.32 -2.69 4.52
C VAL A 40 2.44 -3.46 3.83
N GLU A 41 2.35 -4.79 3.77
CA GLU A 41 3.33 -5.64 3.08
C GLU A 41 3.42 -5.29 1.59
N LEU A 42 2.28 -5.21 0.89
CA LEU A 42 2.23 -4.87 -0.53
C LEU A 42 2.76 -3.46 -0.82
N PHE A 43 2.43 -2.49 0.04
CA PHE A 43 2.95 -1.13 -0.05
C PHE A 43 4.48 -1.08 0.08
N ASN A 44 5.03 -1.81 1.06
CA ASN A 44 6.48 -1.88 1.24
C ASN A 44 7.13 -2.54 0.01
N ILE A 45 6.59 -3.66 -0.49
CA ILE A 45 7.10 -4.32 -1.71
C ILE A 45 7.10 -3.35 -2.89
N LEU A 46 5.99 -2.64 -3.12
CA LEU A 46 5.89 -1.66 -4.20
C LEU A 46 7.00 -0.59 -4.10
N THR A 47 7.18 -0.03 -2.89
CA THR A 47 8.14 1.05 -2.66
C THR A 47 9.58 0.57 -2.86
N HIS A 48 9.92 -0.63 -2.38
CA HIS A 48 11.23 -1.25 -2.64
C HIS A 48 11.44 -1.52 -4.13
N SER A 49 10.44 -2.06 -4.83
CA SER A 49 10.53 -2.37 -6.26
C SER A 49 10.85 -1.11 -7.09
N ILE A 50 10.26 0.04 -6.71
CA ILE A 50 10.53 1.34 -7.34
C ILE A 50 11.97 1.80 -7.08
N VAL A 51 12.45 1.71 -5.84
CA VAL A 51 13.79 2.19 -5.47
C VAL A 51 14.92 1.29 -5.95
N GLU A 52 14.70 -0.02 -5.95
CA GLU A 52 15.65 -1.01 -6.49
C GLU A 52 15.70 -0.98 -8.03
N GLY A 53 14.73 -0.31 -8.67
CA GLY A 53 14.68 -0.14 -10.11
C GLY A 53 14.26 -1.41 -10.83
N ASP A 54 13.31 -2.16 -10.26
CA ASP A 54 12.74 -3.34 -10.89
C ASP A 54 12.04 -3.02 -12.21
N SER A 55 11.75 -4.07 -12.99
CA SER A 55 11.08 -3.90 -14.29
C SER A 55 9.70 -3.24 -14.13
N ALA A 56 9.34 -2.37 -15.08
CA ALA A 56 8.05 -1.68 -15.08
C ALA A 56 6.86 -2.65 -14.96
N ASN A 57 6.90 -3.79 -15.66
CA ASN A 57 5.85 -4.80 -15.59
C ASN A 57 5.68 -5.40 -14.19
N TYR A 58 6.78 -5.53 -13.43
CA TYR A 58 6.71 -6.04 -12.06
C TYR A 58 6.13 -4.99 -11.12
N ILE A 59 6.58 -3.73 -11.22
CA ILE A 59 6.04 -2.61 -10.46
C ILE A 59 4.53 -2.45 -10.72
N GLU A 60 4.11 -2.53 -11.99
CA GLU A 60 2.70 -2.50 -12.39
C GLU A 60 1.91 -3.65 -11.76
N ALA A 61 2.43 -4.89 -11.82
CA ALA A 61 1.76 -6.04 -11.21
C ALA A 61 1.62 -5.92 -9.68
N VAL A 62 2.62 -5.39 -8.99
CA VAL A 62 2.55 -5.15 -7.54
C VAL A 62 1.54 -4.04 -7.22
N LEU A 63 1.50 -2.98 -8.02
CA LEU A 63 0.51 -1.90 -7.87
C LEU A 63 -0.92 -2.42 -8.09
N GLU A 64 -1.16 -3.22 -9.14
CA GLU A 64 -2.45 -3.84 -9.41
C GLU A 64 -2.91 -4.75 -8.25
N GLU A 65 -1.99 -5.52 -7.68
CA GLU A 65 -2.25 -6.37 -6.51
C GLU A 65 -2.58 -5.53 -5.26
N LEU A 66 -1.85 -4.43 -5.03
CA LEU A 66 -2.14 -3.50 -3.93
C LEU A 66 -3.54 -2.89 -4.08
N ILE A 67 -3.89 -2.38 -5.27
CA ILE A 67 -5.22 -1.82 -5.54
C ILE A 67 -6.31 -2.89 -5.34
N SER A 68 -6.10 -4.10 -5.85
CA SER A 68 -7.04 -5.21 -5.70
C SER A 68 -7.24 -5.60 -4.23
N CYS A 69 -6.16 -5.64 -3.45
CA CYS A 69 -6.20 -5.90 -2.02
C CYS A 69 -6.97 -4.81 -1.27
N THR A 70 -6.74 -3.53 -1.59
CA THR A 70 -7.46 -2.39 -0.99
C THR A 70 -8.97 -2.46 -1.25
N VAL A 71 -9.37 -2.71 -2.50
CA VAL A 71 -10.79 -2.85 -2.86
C VAL A 71 -11.44 -4.04 -2.15
N TRP A 72 -10.72 -5.15 -2.01
CA TRP A 72 -11.23 -6.32 -1.29
C TRP A 72 -11.36 -6.04 0.21
N HIS A 73 -10.38 -5.40 0.83
CA HIS A 73 -10.39 -5.01 2.24
C HIS A 73 -11.59 -4.10 2.55
N PHE A 74 -11.83 -3.06 1.77
CA PHE A 74 -12.99 -2.17 1.97
C PHE A 74 -14.32 -2.92 1.89
N LYS A 75 -14.48 -3.84 0.92
CA LYS A 75 -15.68 -4.69 0.84
C LYS A 75 -15.81 -5.64 2.02
N HIS A 76 -14.70 -6.09 2.60
CA HIS A 76 -14.68 -6.90 3.80
C HIS A 76 -15.17 -6.10 5.00
N GLU A 77 -14.55 -4.95 5.26
CA GLU A 77 -14.89 -4.09 6.37
C GLU A 77 -16.33 -3.58 6.28
N GLU A 78 -16.77 -3.11 5.10
CA GLU A 78 -18.16 -2.70 4.87
C GLU A 78 -19.17 -3.80 5.21
N ARG A 79 -18.85 -5.05 4.85
CA ARG A 79 -19.71 -6.21 5.17
C ARG A 79 -19.80 -6.43 6.68
N LEU A 80 -18.70 -6.27 7.41
CA LEU A 80 -18.69 -6.41 8.87
C LEU A 80 -19.42 -5.24 9.54
N MET A 81 -19.15 -4.01 9.12
CA MET A 81 -19.83 -2.80 9.60
C MET A 81 -21.34 -2.92 9.44
N LEU A 82 -21.83 -3.35 8.27
CA LEU A 82 -23.25 -3.61 8.04
C LEU A 82 -23.80 -4.73 8.91
N LYS A 83 -23.08 -5.85 9.02
CA LYS A 83 -23.51 -7.02 9.80
C LYS A 83 -23.69 -6.70 11.28
N TYR A 84 -22.82 -5.85 11.84
CA TYR A 84 -22.83 -5.51 13.26
C TYR A 84 -23.50 -4.15 13.56
N GLY A 85 -23.98 -3.44 12.54
CA GLY A 85 -24.73 -2.19 12.72
C GLY A 85 -23.87 -1.02 13.17
N TYR A 86 -22.68 -0.87 12.58
CA TYR A 86 -21.80 0.26 12.83
C TYR A 86 -22.49 1.59 12.46
N GLU A 87 -22.53 2.54 13.39
CA GLU A 87 -23.32 3.77 13.29
C GLU A 87 -22.86 4.65 12.12
N ASP A 88 -21.54 4.74 11.91
CA ASP A 88 -20.93 5.62 10.90
C ASP A 88 -20.65 4.90 9.57
N PHE A 89 -21.32 3.78 9.30
CA PHE A 89 -21.10 2.97 8.09
C PHE A 89 -21.19 3.80 6.80
N VAL A 90 -22.15 4.72 6.71
CA VAL A 90 -22.39 5.50 5.50
C VAL A 90 -21.22 6.45 5.23
N GLU A 91 -20.73 7.13 6.26
CA GLU A 91 -19.60 8.07 6.16
C GLU A 91 -18.32 7.31 5.79
N HIS A 92 -18.01 6.24 6.51
CA HIS A 92 -16.82 5.41 6.25
C HIS A 92 -16.83 4.83 4.82
N LYS A 93 -17.99 4.35 4.35
CA LYS A 93 -18.13 3.88 2.97
C LYS A 93 -17.90 4.99 1.94
N THR A 94 -18.31 6.22 2.21
CA THR A 94 -18.04 7.34 1.31
C THR A 94 -16.54 7.60 1.20
N GLU A 95 -15.79 7.56 2.30
CA GLU A 95 -14.33 7.68 2.28
C GLU A 95 -13.67 6.61 1.40
N HIS A 96 -14.12 5.35 1.51
CA HIS A 96 -13.65 4.26 0.64
C HIS A 96 -13.93 4.52 -0.85
N GLN A 97 -15.13 5.03 -1.17
CA GLN A 97 -15.52 5.33 -2.54
C GLN A 97 -14.69 6.47 -3.14
N GLU A 98 -14.41 7.51 -2.34
CA GLU A 98 -13.57 8.63 -2.74
C GLU A 98 -12.13 8.19 -3.02
N LEU A 99 -11.58 7.32 -2.16
CA LEU A 99 -10.24 6.77 -2.37
C LEU A 99 -10.16 5.94 -3.67
N ILE A 100 -11.12 5.04 -3.91
CA ILE A 100 -11.17 4.24 -5.15
C ILE A 100 -11.34 5.13 -6.39
N ALA A 101 -12.16 6.19 -6.31
CA ALA A 101 -12.36 7.10 -7.42
C ALA A 101 -11.08 7.86 -7.80
N SER A 102 -10.21 8.15 -6.82
CA SER A 102 -8.93 8.83 -7.07
C SER A 102 -7.97 8.00 -7.93
N GLU A 103 -8.01 6.67 -7.84
CA GLU A 103 -7.21 5.76 -8.67
C GLU A 103 -7.62 5.80 -10.16
N SER A 104 -8.91 5.97 -10.45
CA SER A 104 -9.43 5.93 -11.83
C SER A 104 -9.10 7.17 -12.68
N SER A 105 -8.48 8.20 -12.08
CA SER A 105 -8.14 9.45 -12.77
C SER A 105 -6.74 9.46 -13.41
N THR A 106 -5.99 8.37 -13.31
CA THR A 106 -4.58 8.27 -13.76
C THR A 106 -4.39 7.26 -14.89
N SER A 107 -5.32 7.19 -15.85
CA SER A 107 -5.19 6.43 -17.11
C SER A 107 -5.17 7.34 -18.33
#